data_AF-A0A4R8ZXX2-F1
#
_entry.id   AF-A0A4R8ZXX2-F1
#
_cell.length_a   1.000
_cell.length_b   1.000
_cell.length_c   1.000
_cell.angle_alpha   90.00
_cell.angle_beta   90.00
_cell.angle_gamma   90.00
#
_symmetry.space_group_name_H-M   'P 1'
#
loop_
_entity.id
_entity.type
_entity.pdbx_description
1 polymer ?
#
loop_
_entity_poly.entity_id
_entity_poly.type
_entity_poly.pdbx_seq_one_letter_code
_entity_poly.pdbx_strand_id
1 'polypeptide(L)'
;MILHLVEGKNTPLDSLKHGVLRATDSMSSATDAICGSLCSYDHEAELEWIDAIGLGLWAALAEHVPGITVTDGSVQMTPDARRAVHTYDDGSPVSVFIDLDGYCTDFYPRFDGPYAPFLEEFQRRAVVYKAESMAYEAAHPAEHPVDESEWP
;
A
#
# COMPACT_ATOMS: atom_id res chain seq x y z
N MET A 1 -20.42 8.23 -10.42
CA MET A 1 -19.45 8.92 -11.30
C MET A 1 -18.67 7.83 -12.02
N ILE A 2 -18.92 7.63 -13.31
CA ILE A 2 -18.20 6.61 -14.10
C ILE A 2 -16.83 7.21 -14.41
N LEU A 3 -15.78 6.70 -13.76
CA LEU A 3 -14.40 7.05 -14.07
C LEU A 3 -14.09 6.50 -15.47
N HIS A 4 -14.23 7.35 -16.49
CA HIS A 4 -13.60 7.10 -17.78
C HIS A 4 -12.08 7.22 -17.57
N LEU A 5 -11.44 6.10 -17.27
CA LEU A 5 -9.99 6.01 -17.14
C LEU A 5 -9.38 6.15 -18.53
N VAL A 6 -8.79 7.31 -18.77
CA VAL A 6 -8.17 7.71 -20.02
C VAL A 6 -6.99 6.77 -20.30
N GLU A 7 -6.92 6.24 -21.53
CA GLU A 7 -5.70 5.63 -22.09
C GLU A 7 -4.65 6.73 -22.33
N GLY A 8 -4.16 7.33 -21.24
CA GLY A 8 -3.09 8.32 -21.27
C GLY A 8 -1.79 7.65 -21.68
N LYS A 9 -1.03 8.30 -22.57
CA LYS A 9 0.31 7.84 -22.94
C LYS A 9 1.20 7.87 -21.68
N ASN A 10 1.61 6.71 -21.18
CA ASN A 10 2.52 6.60 -20.03
C ASN A 10 3.86 7.29 -20.34
N THR A 11 4.27 8.22 -19.47
CA THR A 11 5.64 8.78 -19.48
C THR A 11 6.59 7.89 -18.68
N PRO A 12 7.92 8.00 -18.87
CA PRO A 12 8.88 7.31 -18.00
C PRO A 12 8.71 7.67 -16.52
N LEU A 13 8.35 8.92 -16.22
CA LEU A 13 8.08 9.37 -14.87
C LEU A 13 6.79 8.76 -14.31
N ASP A 14 5.74 8.62 -15.12
CA ASP A 14 4.51 7.93 -14.72
C ASP A 14 4.80 6.47 -14.32
N SER A 15 5.61 5.77 -15.11
CA SER A 15 6.05 4.41 -14.78
C SER A 15 6.87 4.35 -13.49
N LEU A 16 7.74 5.35 -13.26
CA LEU A 16 8.52 5.43 -12.02
C LEU A 16 7.61 5.68 -10.81
N LYS A 17 6.69 6.66 -10.88
CA LYS A 17 5.70 6.95 -9.82
C LYS A 17 4.92 5.69 -9.45
N HIS A 18 4.39 4.97 -10.44
CA HIS A 18 3.70 3.71 -10.23
C HIS A 18 4.61 2.68 -9.55
N GLY A 19 5.80 2.46 -10.11
CA GLY A 19 6.73 1.44 -9.64
C GLY A 19 7.14 1.65 -8.18
N VAL A 20 7.44 2.89 -7.81
CA VAL A 20 7.77 3.25 -6.43
C VAL A 20 6.59 2.97 -5.51
N LEU A 21 5.40 3.51 -5.79
CA LEU A 21 4.23 3.35 -4.92
C LEU A 21 3.83 1.88 -4.73
N ARG A 22 3.82 1.08 -5.81
CA ARG A 22 3.46 -0.34 -5.75
C ARG A 22 4.50 -1.17 -5.02
N ALA A 23 5.79 -0.90 -5.26
CA ALA A 23 6.85 -1.61 -4.57
C ALA A 23 6.86 -1.29 -3.08
N THR A 24 6.66 -0.03 -2.69
CA THR A 24 6.63 0.37 -1.27
C THR A 24 5.44 -0.23 -0.54
N ASP A 25 4.28 -0.31 -1.17
CA ASP A 25 3.10 -0.98 -0.61
C ASP A 25 3.33 -2.49 -0.41
N SER A 26 3.92 -3.14 -1.42
CA SER A 26 4.27 -4.56 -1.35
C SER A 26 5.33 -4.85 -0.28
N MET A 27 6.31 -3.96 -0.12
CA MET A 27 7.33 -4.06 0.91
C MET A 27 6.76 -3.86 2.30
N SER A 28 5.85 -2.89 2.50
CA SER A 28 5.16 -2.71 3.78
C SER A 28 4.38 -3.96 4.15
N SER A 29 3.63 -4.54 3.21
CA SER A 29 2.90 -5.79 3.42
C SER A 29 3.83 -6.97 3.74
N ALA A 30 4.99 -7.04 3.09
CA ALA A 30 5.99 -8.08 3.37
C ALA A 30 6.61 -7.91 4.76
N THR A 31 6.98 -6.69 5.14
CA THR A 31 7.48 -6.36 6.47
C THR A 31 6.45 -6.71 7.55
N ASP A 32 5.18 -6.38 7.35
CA ASP A 32 4.12 -6.73 8.29
C ASP A 32 3.96 -8.26 8.41
N ALA A 33 4.02 -9.00 7.30
CA ALA A 33 3.95 -10.46 7.32
C ALA A 33 5.17 -11.10 8.02
N ILE A 34 6.35 -10.48 7.89
CA ILE A 34 7.60 -10.93 8.49
C ILE A 34 7.63 -10.61 10.00
N CYS A 35 7.28 -9.39 10.38
CA CYS A 35 7.33 -8.90 11.76
C CYS A 35 6.11 -9.30 12.59
N GLY A 36 4.97 -9.60 11.95
CA GLY A 36 3.67 -9.86 12.57
C GLY A 36 3.49 -11.22 13.25
N SER A 37 4.56 -12.00 13.41
CA SER A 37 4.52 -13.34 14.01
C SER A 37 5.31 -13.39 15.32
N LEU A 38 4.97 -12.59 16.33
CA LEU A 38 5.23 -12.75 17.80
C LEU A 38 6.59 -13.33 18.27
N CYS A 39 7.65 -13.28 17.48
CA CYS A 39 8.94 -13.89 17.78
C CYS A 39 10.01 -12.85 17.49
N SER A 40 11.00 -12.74 18.38
CA SER A 40 12.21 -11.95 18.17
C SER A 40 12.76 -12.27 16.77
N TYR A 41 12.71 -11.30 15.88
CA TYR A 41 13.13 -11.49 14.50
C TYR A 41 14.65 -11.32 14.45
N ASP A 42 15.39 -12.43 14.42
CA ASP A 42 16.86 -12.47 14.36
C ASP A 42 17.42 -12.08 12.97
N HIS A 43 16.57 -11.55 12.09
CA HIS A 43 16.82 -11.27 10.68
C HIS A 43 16.77 -9.76 10.41
N GLU A 44 17.43 -8.96 11.26
CA GLU A 44 17.51 -7.51 11.14
C GLU A 44 18.07 -7.07 9.78
N ALA A 45 19.02 -7.83 9.23
CA ALA A 45 19.63 -7.55 7.94
C ALA A 45 18.60 -7.53 6.79
N GLU A 46 17.67 -8.50 6.75
CA GLU A 46 16.63 -8.58 5.71
C GLU A 46 15.70 -7.36 5.72
N LEU A 47 15.39 -6.84 6.90
CA LEU A 47 14.61 -5.60 7.04
C LEU A 47 15.41 -4.38 6.58
N GLU A 48 16.71 -4.32 6.91
CA GLU A 48 17.60 -3.27 6.40
C GLU A 48 17.66 -3.26 4.86
N TRP A 49 17.66 -4.43 4.21
CA TRP A 49 17.61 -4.52 2.75
C TRP A 49 16.30 -3.99 2.18
N ILE A 50 15.15 -4.30 2.81
CA ILE A 50 13.84 -3.78 2.40
C ILE A 50 13.82 -2.26 2.51
N ASP A 51 14.28 -1.72 3.64
CA ASP A 51 14.37 -0.27 3.86
C ASP A 51 15.32 0.41 2.87
N ALA A 52 16.48 -0.18 2.60
CA ALA A 52 17.45 0.34 1.63
C ALA A 52 16.87 0.37 0.20
N ILE A 53 16.13 -0.67 -0.19
CA ILE A 53 15.43 -0.71 -1.49
C ILE A 53 14.36 0.39 -1.54
N GLY A 54 13.56 0.53 -0.47
CA GLY A 54 12.55 1.58 -0.35
C GLY A 54 13.15 2.98 -0.49
N LEU A 55 14.19 3.29 0.28
CA LEU A 55 14.88 4.58 0.23
C LEU A 55 15.51 4.83 -1.15
N GLY A 56 16.09 3.81 -1.78
CA GLY A 56 16.65 3.91 -3.14
C GLY A 56 15.60 4.25 -4.19
N LEU A 57 14.42 3.64 -4.11
CA LEU A 57 13.28 3.93 -4.99
C LEU A 57 12.79 5.38 -4.81
N TRP A 58 12.67 5.85 -3.56
CA TRP A 58 12.29 7.22 -3.28
C TRP A 58 13.36 8.23 -3.70
N ALA A 59 14.64 7.89 -3.59
CA ALA A 59 15.75 8.73 -4.04
C ALA A 59 15.69 8.91 -5.57
N ALA A 60 15.44 7.84 -6.32
CA ALA A 60 15.26 7.93 -7.77
C ALA A 60 14.06 8.83 -8.14
N LEU A 61 12.96 8.77 -7.39
CA LEU A 61 11.82 9.65 -7.62
C LEU A 61 12.12 11.11 -7.25
N ALA A 62 12.94 11.36 -6.23
CA ALA A 62 13.35 12.69 -5.80
C ALA A 62 14.18 13.44 -6.86
N GLU A 63 14.87 12.73 -7.77
CA GLU A 63 15.55 13.34 -8.92
C GLU A 63 14.59 14.02 -9.90
N HIS A 64 13.31 13.61 -9.89
CA HIS A 64 12.31 14.04 -10.87
C HIS A 64 11.13 14.80 -10.25
N VAL A 65 10.88 14.64 -8.94
CA VAL A 65 9.77 15.30 -8.24
C VAL A 65 10.32 16.26 -7.18
N PRO A 66 10.31 17.58 -7.45
CA PRO A 66 10.77 18.57 -6.49
C PRO A 66 9.99 18.52 -5.18
N GLY A 67 10.70 18.68 -4.05
CA GLY A 67 10.09 18.69 -2.72
C GLY A 67 10.03 17.33 -2.04
N ILE A 68 10.62 16.29 -2.65
CA ILE A 68 10.99 15.05 -1.94
C ILE A 68 12.38 15.23 -1.33
N THR A 69 12.56 14.84 -0.08
CA THR A 69 13.85 14.77 0.60
C THR A 69 14.00 13.39 1.20
N VAL A 70 15.06 12.69 0.80
CA VAL A 70 15.40 11.37 1.35
C VAL A 70 16.58 11.56 2.29
N THR A 71 16.42 11.12 3.53
CA THR A 71 17.47 11.08 4.56
C THR A 71 17.81 9.64 4.88
N ASP A 72 18.84 9.45 5.71
CA ASP A 72 19.08 8.15 6.33
C ASP A 72 17.83 7.76 7.15
N GLY A 73 17.20 6.66 6.78
CA GLY A 73 16.01 6.12 7.43
C GLY A 73 14.68 6.85 7.21
N SER A 74 14.57 7.88 6.36
CA SER A 74 13.26 8.54 6.16
C SER A 74 13.06 9.24 4.82
N VAL A 75 11.79 9.39 4.43
CA VAL A 75 11.35 10.16 3.26
C VAL A 75 10.42 11.27 3.73
N GLN A 76 10.80 12.51 3.45
CA GLN A 76 10.00 13.70 3.72
C GLN A 76 9.50 14.28 2.41
N MET A 77 8.24 14.74 2.39
CA MET A 77 7.62 15.30 1.19
C MET A 77 6.83 16.56 1.51
N THR A 78 6.96 17.57 0.66
CA THR A 78 6.04 18.71 0.69
C THR A 78 4.64 18.27 0.25
N PRO A 79 3.57 19.03 0.57
CA PRO A 79 2.22 18.75 0.08
C PRO A 79 2.14 18.69 -1.45
N ASP A 80 2.93 19.50 -2.15
CA ASP A 80 2.96 19.55 -3.61
C ASP A 80 3.66 18.32 -4.18
N ALA A 81 4.78 17.91 -3.59
CA ALA A 81 5.47 16.68 -3.95
C ALA A 81 4.58 15.46 -3.75
N ARG A 82 3.86 15.38 -2.62
CA ARG A 82 2.89 14.31 -2.37
C ARG A 82 1.83 14.26 -3.48
N ARG A 83 1.21 15.40 -3.82
CA ARG A 83 0.24 15.43 -4.94
C ARG A 83 0.87 15.02 -6.26
N ALA A 84 2.09 15.48 -6.55
CA ALA A 84 2.80 15.15 -7.79
C ALA A 84 3.15 13.65 -7.91
N VAL A 85 3.50 12.99 -6.81
CA VAL A 85 3.77 11.54 -6.79
C VAL A 85 2.49 10.73 -7.01
N HIS A 86 1.37 11.17 -6.45
CA HIS A 86 0.09 10.45 -6.57
C HIS A 86 -0.74 10.83 -7.80
N THR A 87 -0.21 11.68 -8.70
CA THR A 87 -0.90 12.12 -9.91
C THR A 87 0.00 11.94 -11.13
N TYR A 88 -0.53 11.34 -12.19
CA TYR A 88 0.14 11.27 -13.50
C TYR A 88 0.16 12.64 -14.18
N ASP A 89 0.95 12.76 -15.25
CA ASP A 89 1.13 14.03 -15.97
C ASP A 89 -0.17 14.57 -16.63
N ASP A 90 -1.15 13.70 -16.87
CA ASP A 90 -2.48 14.06 -17.39
C ASP A 90 -3.49 14.46 -16.30
N GLY A 91 -3.07 14.46 -15.03
CA GLY A 91 -3.91 14.78 -13.89
C GLY A 91 -4.71 13.61 -13.33
N SER A 92 -4.62 12.41 -13.93
CA SER A 92 -5.28 11.22 -13.40
C SER A 92 -4.52 10.65 -12.18
N PRO A 93 -5.20 9.99 -11.23
CA PRO A 93 -4.55 9.44 -10.04
C PRO A 93 -3.67 8.24 -10.38
N VAL A 94 -2.54 8.09 -9.68
CA VAL A 94 -1.64 6.92 -9.83
C VAL A 94 -2.28 5.66 -9.27
N SER A 95 -2.87 5.78 -8.07
CA SER A 95 -3.68 4.73 -7.43
C SER A 95 -4.98 5.30 -6.86
N VAL A 96 -5.96 4.42 -6.66
CA VAL A 96 -7.22 4.70 -5.99
C VAL A 96 -7.39 3.71 -4.86
N PHE A 97 -7.50 4.20 -3.64
CA PHE A 97 -7.78 3.38 -2.46
C PHE A 97 -9.23 2.91 -2.48
N ILE A 98 -9.42 1.60 -2.28
CA ILE A 98 -10.72 0.94 -2.19
C ILE A 98 -10.80 0.29 -0.81
N ASP A 99 -11.82 0.65 -0.04
CA ASP A 99 -12.16 0.06 1.25
C ASP A 99 -13.51 -0.64 1.16
N LEU A 100 -13.52 -1.93 1.45
CA LEU A 100 -14.72 -2.77 1.56
C LEU A 100 -14.86 -3.29 2.99
N ASP A 101 -15.23 -2.39 3.91
CA ASP A 101 -15.51 -2.72 5.32
C ASP A 101 -14.29 -3.31 6.03
N GLY A 102 -13.14 -2.64 5.87
CA GLY A 102 -11.86 -3.06 6.47
C GLY A 102 -11.05 -4.01 5.59
N TYR A 103 -11.60 -4.50 4.47
CA TYR A 103 -10.83 -5.17 3.42
C TYR A 103 -10.40 -4.14 2.37
N CYS A 104 -9.13 -3.73 2.44
CA CYS A 104 -8.61 -2.58 1.69
C CYS A 104 -7.63 -2.99 0.58
N THR A 105 -7.58 -2.22 -0.50
CA THR A 105 -6.58 -2.37 -1.57
C THR A 105 -6.38 -1.07 -2.34
N ASP A 106 -5.22 -0.92 -2.98
CA ASP A 106 -4.97 0.10 -4.00
C ASP A 106 -5.24 -0.46 -5.41
N PHE A 107 -6.00 0.28 -6.21
CA PHE A 107 -6.19 0.02 -7.63
C PHE A 107 -5.35 0.99 -8.47
N TYR A 108 -4.56 0.47 -9.41
CA TYR A 108 -3.71 1.26 -10.31
C TYR A 108 -4.33 1.35 -11.72
N PRO A 109 -4.98 2.47 -12.09
CA PRO A 109 -5.84 2.54 -13.27
C PRO A 109 -5.20 2.17 -14.60
N ARG A 110 -3.89 2.42 -14.75
CA ARG A 110 -3.16 2.18 -15.99
C ARG A 110 -2.56 0.78 -16.08
N PHE A 111 -2.62 -0.01 -15.01
CA PHE A 111 -1.86 -1.27 -14.90
C PHE A 111 -2.73 -2.46 -14.47
N ASP A 112 -3.73 -2.25 -13.61
CA ASP A 112 -4.59 -3.35 -13.12
C ASP A 112 -5.79 -3.64 -14.06
N GLY A 113 -5.83 -2.95 -15.20
CA GLY A 113 -6.87 -3.12 -16.20
C GLY A 113 -8.16 -2.36 -15.84
N PRO A 114 -9.31 -2.75 -16.41
CA PRO A 114 -10.56 -2.03 -16.21
C PRO A 114 -11.04 -2.10 -14.75
N TYR A 115 -11.47 -0.95 -14.22
CA TYR A 115 -11.89 -0.81 -12.83
C TYR A 115 -13.03 -1.74 -12.41
N ALA A 116 -14.07 -1.88 -13.24
CA ALA A 116 -15.26 -2.65 -12.87
C ALA A 116 -14.96 -4.16 -12.66
N PRO A 117 -14.29 -4.86 -13.59
CA PRO A 117 -13.82 -6.23 -13.36
C PRO A 117 -12.90 -6.37 -12.14
N PHE A 118 -11.99 -5.43 -11.92
CA PHE A 118 -11.12 -5.44 -10.74
C PHE A 118 -11.95 -5.37 -9.44
N LEU A 119 -12.89 -4.42 -9.38
CA LEU A 119 -13.74 -4.22 -8.21
C LEU A 119 -14.63 -5.45 -7.94
N GLU A 120 -15.17 -6.08 -8.98
CA GLU A 120 -15.98 -7.29 -8.84
C GLU A 120 -15.18 -8.45 -8.23
N GLU A 121 -13.95 -8.68 -8.72
CA GLU A 121 -13.07 -9.71 -8.18
C GLU A 121 -12.63 -9.39 -6.74
N PHE A 122 -12.33 -8.12 -6.46
CA PHE A 122 -11.97 -7.68 -5.12
C PHE A 122 -13.12 -7.86 -4.12
N GLN A 123 -14.35 -7.50 -4.51
CA GLN A 123 -15.56 -7.75 -3.71
C GLN A 123 -15.77 -9.23 -3.43
N ARG A 124 -15.56 -10.09 -4.43
CA ARG A 124 -15.66 -11.55 -4.26
C ARG A 124 -14.67 -12.06 -3.21
N ARG A 125 -13.42 -11.58 -3.24
CA ARG A 125 -12.39 -11.94 -2.25
C ARG A 125 -12.71 -11.41 -0.85
N ALA A 126 -13.22 -10.18 -0.76
CA ALA A 126 -13.62 -9.58 0.52
C ALA A 126 -14.70 -10.41 1.24
N VAL A 127 -15.69 -10.92 0.49
CA VAL A 127 -16.74 -11.78 1.04
C VAL A 127 -16.17 -13.08 1.61
N VAL A 128 -15.23 -13.71 0.89
CA VAL A 128 -14.57 -14.94 1.36
C VAL A 128 -13.76 -14.66 2.63
N TYR A 129 -12.92 -13.63 2.61
CA TYR A 129 -12.11 -13.24 3.76
C TYR A 129 -12.95 -12.96 5.00
N LYS A 130 -14.05 -12.21 4.84
CA LYS A 130 -14.97 -11.91 5.95
C LYS A 130 -15.60 -13.18 6.53
N ALA A 131 -16.02 -14.11 5.67
CA ALA A 131 -16.56 -15.40 6.12
C ALA A 131 -15.51 -16.23 6.88
N GLU A 132 -14.27 -16.26 6.39
CA GLU A 132 -13.14 -16.94 7.06
C GLU A 132 -12.80 -16.32 8.41
N SER A 133 -12.75 -14.98 8.49
CA SER A 133 -12.51 -14.24 9.73
C SER A 133 -13.60 -14.52 10.78
N MET A 134 -14.87 -14.46 10.39
CA MET A 134 -15.99 -14.77 11.28
C MET A 134 -15.98 -16.23 11.75
N ALA A 135 -15.61 -17.17 10.87
CA ALA A 135 -15.48 -18.57 11.23
C ALA A 135 -14.32 -18.81 12.21
N TYR A 136 -13.18 -18.12 12.01
CA TYR A 136 -12.04 -18.16 12.90
C TYR A 136 -12.39 -17.62 14.28
N GLU A 137 -13.02 -16.45 14.36
CA GLU A 137 -13.48 -15.84 15.63
C GLU A 137 -14.49 -16.72 16.36
N ALA A 138 -15.44 -17.35 15.63
CA ALA A 138 -16.40 -18.27 16.23
C ALA A 138 -15.75 -19.56 16.77
N ALA A 139 -14.67 -20.02 16.14
CA ALA A 139 -13.90 -21.19 16.57
C ALA A 139 -12.93 -20.87 17.72
N HIS A 140 -12.51 -19.60 17.85
CA HIS A 140 -11.60 -19.11 18.88
C HIS A 140 -12.25 -17.96 19.65
N PRO A 141 -13.39 -18.21 20.34
CA PRO A 141 -14.00 -17.19 21.17
C PRO A 141 -12.97 -16.72 22.20
N ALA A 142 -12.76 -15.41 22.29
CA ALA A 142 -11.68 -14.80 23.07
C ALA A 142 -11.47 -15.50 24.43
N GLU A 143 -10.37 -16.23 24.58
CA GLU A 143 -10.08 -17.00 25.80
C GLU A 143 -9.78 -16.08 27.01
N HIS A 144 -9.59 -14.78 26.78
CA HIS A 144 -9.45 -13.78 27.82
C HIS A 144 -10.22 -12.51 27.41
N PRO A 145 -11.32 -12.13 28.09
CA PRO A 145 -11.76 -10.75 28.02
C PRO A 145 -10.59 -9.89 28.50
N VAL A 146 -10.19 -8.90 27.70
CA VAL A 146 -9.25 -7.88 28.15
C VAL A 146 -9.87 -7.29 29.41
N ASP A 147 -9.23 -7.50 30.55
CA ASP A 147 -9.63 -6.83 31.78
C ASP A 147 -9.26 -5.35 31.62
N GLU A 148 -10.24 -4.56 31.14
CA GLU A 148 -10.09 -3.12 30.98
C GLU A 148 -9.81 -2.40 32.31
N SER A 149 -9.87 -3.10 33.47
CA SER A 149 -9.48 -2.56 34.78
C SER A 149 -7.97 -2.64 35.07
N GLU A 150 -7.18 -3.33 34.24
CA GLU A 150 -5.71 -3.41 34.36
C GLU A 150 -4.95 -2.35 33.53
N TRP A 151 -5.64 -1.48 32.79
CA TRP A 151 -5.01 -0.35 32.10
C TRP A 151 -4.90 0.87 33.03
N PRO A 152 -3.69 1.34 33.39
CA PRO A 152 -3.47 2.49 34.27
C PRO A 152 -3.83 3.85 33.65
#